data_AF-A0AAJ5QPA0-F1
#
_entry.id   AF-A0AAJ5QPA0-F1
#
_cell.length_a   1.000
_cell.length_b   1.000
_cell.length_c   1.000
_cell.angle_alpha   90.00
_cell.angle_beta   90.00
_cell.angle_gamma   90.00
#
_symmetry.space_group_name_H-M   'P 1'
#
loop_
_entity.id
_entity.type
_entity.pdbx_description
1 polymer ?
#
loop_
_entity_poly.entity_id
_entity_poly.type
_entity_poly.pdbx_seq_one_letter_code
_entity_poly.pdbx_strand_id
1 'polypeptide(L)'
;MQLKRVAEAKLPTPWGDFLMVGFEELATGQDHVALVFGDISGQSPVLARVHSECLTGDALFSLRCDCGFQLEAALSHIAEEGRGILLYHRQEGRNIGLLNKIRAYALQDQGYDTVEANHQLGFAADERDFTLCADMFKLLHVDQVRLLTNNPKKVEILSEAGINIVERVPLIVGRNPKNAHYLDTKAAKMGHLLNK
;
A
#
# COMPACT_ATOMS: atom_id res chain seq x y z
N MET A 1 11.12 11.12 -11.82
CA MET A 1 12.13 11.07 -10.75
C MET A 1 11.95 12.26 -9.83
N GLN A 2 11.11 12.04 -8.83
CA GLN A 2 10.71 12.96 -7.77
C GLN A 2 11.36 12.57 -6.43
N LEU A 3 11.96 11.37 -6.35
CA LEU A 3 12.58 10.83 -5.15
C LEU A 3 14.11 10.72 -5.31
N LYS A 4 14.82 10.76 -4.18
CA LYS A 4 16.21 10.28 -4.03
C LYS A 4 16.27 9.19 -2.96
N ARG A 5 17.11 8.18 -3.16
CA ARG A 5 17.47 7.19 -2.13
C ARG A 5 18.51 7.82 -1.20
N VAL A 6 18.26 7.83 0.11
CA VAL A 6 19.09 8.59 1.07
C VAL A 6 19.85 7.70 2.04
N ALA A 7 19.30 6.56 2.43
CA ALA A 7 19.90 5.68 3.42
C ALA A 7 19.31 4.27 3.33
N GLU A 8 20.00 3.31 3.92
CA GLU A 8 19.47 1.96 4.12
C GLU A 8 20.05 1.29 5.35
N ALA A 9 19.28 0.36 5.92
CA ALA A 9 19.66 -0.39 7.10
C ALA A 9 18.96 -1.74 7.15
N LYS A 10 19.52 -2.65 7.94
CA LYS A 10 18.90 -3.94 8.25
C LYS A 10 17.71 -3.75 9.20
N LEU A 11 16.54 -4.27 8.84
CA LEU A 11 15.34 -4.35 9.67
C LEU A 11 15.06 -5.82 10.02
N PRO A 12 15.43 -6.27 11.23
CA PRO A 12 15.06 -7.60 11.71
C PRO A 12 13.57 -7.64 12.04
N THR A 13 12.87 -8.65 11.52
CA THR A 13 11.43 -8.87 11.76
C THR A 13 11.17 -10.34 12.14
N PRO A 14 9.96 -10.69 12.61
CA PRO A 14 9.60 -12.09 12.86
C PRO A 14 9.72 -13.01 11.63
N TRP A 15 9.69 -12.45 10.42
CA TRP A 15 9.81 -13.19 9.16
C TRP A 15 11.24 -13.25 8.61
N GLY A 16 12.20 -12.65 9.31
CA GLY A 16 13.58 -12.53 8.88
C GLY A 16 14.00 -11.09 8.62
N ASP A 17 15.14 -10.94 7.95
CA ASP A 17 15.78 -9.66 7.77
C ASP A 17 15.38 -9.01 6.46
N PHE A 18 14.82 -7.80 6.55
CA PHE A 18 14.62 -6.93 5.40
C PHE A 18 15.76 -5.92 5.30
N LEU A 19 16.10 -5.51 4.09
CA LEU A 19 16.80 -4.25 3.85
C LEU A 19 15.74 -3.15 3.78
N MET A 20 15.74 -2.26 4.77
CA MET A 20 14.94 -1.05 4.76
C MET A 20 15.68 0.03 3.98
N VAL A 21 15.06 0.57 2.94
CA VAL A 21 15.62 1.64 2.11
C VAL A 21 14.75 2.89 2.28
N GLY A 22 15.38 3.99 2.68
CA GLY A 22 14.73 5.30 2.84
C GLY A 22 14.84 6.13 1.57
N PHE A 23 13.73 6.75 1.19
CA PHE A 23 13.62 7.70 0.09
C PHE A 23 13.12 9.03 0.62
N GLU A 24 13.55 10.12 -0.02
CA GLU A 24 13.12 11.48 0.29
C GLU A 24 12.63 12.15 -1.00
N GLU A 25 11.46 12.76 -0.95
CA GLU A 25 10.94 13.61 -2.01
C GLU A 25 11.83 14.85 -2.20
N LEU A 26 12.24 15.10 -3.43
CA LEU A 26 13.10 16.22 -3.78
C LEU A 26 12.45 17.58 -3.53
N ALA A 27 11.12 17.66 -3.70
CA ALA A 27 10.39 18.91 -3.61
C ALA A 27 9.95 19.25 -2.17
N THR A 28 9.64 18.24 -1.36
CA THR A 28 8.96 18.42 -0.07
C THR A 28 9.82 17.97 1.12
N GLY A 29 10.83 17.12 0.90
CA GLY A 29 11.55 16.43 1.97
C GLY A 29 10.75 15.32 2.65
N GLN A 30 9.55 14.99 2.15
CA GLN A 30 8.73 13.91 2.70
C GLN A 30 9.41 12.56 2.45
N ASP A 31 9.41 11.70 3.48
CA ASP A 31 10.05 10.40 3.41
C ASP A 31 9.10 9.29 2.91
N HIS A 32 9.68 8.30 2.26
CA HIS A 32 9.05 7.03 1.90
C HIS A 32 10.01 5.88 2.19
N VAL A 33 9.48 4.66 2.34
CA VAL A 33 10.29 3.49 2.68
C VAL A 33 9.97 2.31 1.77
N ALA A 34 11.00 1.59 1.36
CA ALA A 34 10.87 0.23 0.84
C ALA A 34 11.47 -0.79 1.81
N LEU A 35 10.83 -1.94 1.92
CA LEU A 35 11.35 -3.11 2.62
C LEU A 35 11.65 -4.18 1.58
N VAL A 36 12.93 -4.50 1.40
CA VAL A 36 13.41 -5.48 0.43
C VAL A 36 13.77 -6.76 1.16
N PHE A 37 13.25 -7.90 0.70
CA PHE A 37 13.57 -9.23 1.22
C PHE A 37 14.31 -10.04 0.17
N GLY A 38 15.38 -10.72 0.58
CA GLY A 38 16.21 -11.52 -0.32
C GLY A 38 16.96 -10.70 -1.39
N ASP A 39 17.38 -11.39 -2.45
CA ASP A 39 18.08 -10.78 -3.59
C ASP A 39 17.09 -10.46 -4.72
N ILE A 40 16.81 -9.17 -4.92
CA ILE A 40 15.91 -8.68 -5.96
C ILE A 40 16.59 -8.47 -7.32
N SER A 41 17.89 -8.77 -7.46
CA SER A 41 18.60 -8.66 -8.74
C SER A 41 18.13 -9.67 -9.79
N GLY A 42 18.67 -9.55 -11.00
CA GLY A 42 18.34 -10.41 -12.13
C GLY A 42 17.16 -9.92 -12.97
N GLN A 43 16.72 -10.78 -13.90
CA GLN A 43 15.67 -10.44 -14.88
C GLN A 43 14.28 -10.98 -14.49
N SER A 44 14.19 -11.84 -13.47
CA SER A 44 12.92 -12.42 -13.05
C SER A 44 12.03 -11.35 -12.39
N PRO A 45 10.73 -11.29 -12.73
CA PRO A 45 9.78 -10.37 -12.10
C PRO A 45 9.84 -10.43 -10.57
N VAL A 46 9.78 -9.28 -9.91
CA VAL A 46 9.87 -9.17 -8.45
C VAL A 46 8.47 -9.18 -7.83
N LEU A 47 8.23 -10.04 -6.84
CA LEU A 47 7.01 -9.98 -6.04
C LEU A 47 7.00 -8.67 -5.24
N ALA A 48 5.96 -7.87 -5.39
CA ALA A 48 5.89 -6.60 -4.67
C ALA A 48 4.50 -6.23 -4.18
N ARG A 49 4.47 -5.49 -3.07
CA ARG A 49 3.28 -4.87 -2.49
C ARG A 49 3.46 -3.36 -2.45
N VAL A 50 2.48 -2.63 -2.98
CA VAL A 50 2.33 -1.18 -2.73
C VAL A 50 1.33 -0.98 -1.60
N HIS A 51 1.80 -0.56 -0.42
CA HIS A 51 0.98 -0.30 0.76
C HIS A 51 0.92 1.21 1.03
N SER A 52 -0.27 1.80 0.98
CA SER A 52 -0.44 3.21 1.40
C SER A 52 -0.55 3.26 2.92
N GLU A 53 0.22 4.13 3.55
CA GLU A 53 0.25 4.35 5.00
C GLU A 53 -1.16 4.55 5.57
N CYS A 54 -1.41 3.86 6.69
CA CYS A 54 -2.64 3.97 7.44
C CYS A 54 -2.33 3.81 8.93
N LEU A 55 -1.93 4.87 9.61
CA LEU A 55 -1.52 4.86 11.02
C LEU A 55 -2.50 4.11 11.92
N THR A 56 -3.79 4.39 11.75
CA THR A 56 -4.86 3.76 12.55
C THR A 56 -4.86 2.24 12.40
N GLY A 57 -4.68 1.72 11.19
CA GLY A 57 -4.69 0.28 10.93
C GLY A 57 -3.34 -0.38 11.20
N ASP A 58 -2.27 0.27 10.76
CA ASP A 58 -0.92 -0.30 10.70
C ASP A 58 -0.23 -0.31 12.06
N ALA A 59 -0.57 0.64 12.95
CA ALA A 59 0.08 0.78 14.26
C ALA A 59 -0.89 0.81 15.45
N LEU A 60 -2.13 1.29 15.26
CA LEU A 60 -3.09 1.51 16.36
C LEU A 60 -4.19 0.44 16.44
N PHE A 61 -3.98 -0.71 15.79
CA PHE A 61 -4.87 -1.87 15.87
C PHE A 61 -6.33 -1.59 15.52
N SER A 62 -6.59 -0.58 14.67
CA SER A 62 -7.95 -0.21 14.28
C SER A 62 -8.65 -1.38 13.61
N LEU A 63 -9.87 -1.65 14.09
CA LEU A 63 -10.76 -2.66 13.52
C LEU A 63 -11.70 -2.07 12.45
N ARG A 64 -11.60 -0.76 12.17
CA ARG A 64 -12.43 -0.04 11.18
C ARG A 64 -11.97 -0.28 9.74
N CYS A 65 -10.70 -0.66 9.55
CA CYS A 65 -10.11 -0.94 8.25
C CYS A 65 -9.27 -2.22 8.30
N ASP A 66 -8.93 -2.74 7.13
CA ASP A 66 -8.10 -3.94 6.98
C ASP A 66 -6.60 -3.65 6.76
N CYS A 67 -6.15 -2.40 6.89
CA CYS A 67 -4.80 -1.99 6.51
C CYS A 67 -3.69 -2.73 7.28
N GLY A 68 -3.79 -2.84 8.61
CA GLY A 68 -2.82 -3.58 9.41
C GLY A 68 -2.75 -5.06 9.02
N PHE A 69 -3.90 -5.72 8.84
CA PHE A 69 -3.96 -7.11 8.37
C PHE A 69 -3.34 -7.29 6.97
N GLN A 70 -3.53 -6.31 6.08
CA GLN A 70 -2.91 -6.32 4.74
C GLN A 70 -1.40 -6.11 4.79
N LEU A 71 -0.91 -5.25 5.68
CA LEU A 71 0.52 -5.00 5.88
C LEU A 71 1.21 -6.28 6.36
N GLU A 72 0.68 -6.89 7.43
CA GLU A 72 1.21 -8.13 8.00
C GLU A 72 1.19 -9.28 6.98
N ALA A 73 0.06 -9.50 6.31
CA ALA A 73 -0.05 -10.54 5.29
C ALA A 73 0.94 -10.34 4.15
N ALA A 74 1.12 -9.10 3.67
CA ALA A 74 2.06 -8.83 2.59
C ALA A 74 3.51 -9.10 3.01
N LEU A 75 3.89 -8.75 4.24
CA LEU A 75 5.24 -9.03 4.76
C LEU A 75 5.49 -10.55 4.87
N SER A 76 4.52 -11.32 5.40
CA SER A 76 4.61 -12.78 5.46
C SER A 76 4.75 -13.40 4.08
N HIS A 77 3.89 -13.02 3.13
CA HIS A 77 3.93 -13.53 1.75
C HIS A 77 5.26 -13.23 1.06
N ILE A 78 5.80 -12.02 1.23
CA ILE A 78 7.11 -11.64 0.65
C ILE A 78 8.23 -12.47 1.26
N ALA A 79 8.19 -12.72 2.56
CA ALA A 79 9.20 -13.53 3.23
C ALA A 79 9.11 -15.02 2.83
N GLU A 80 7.90 -15.55 2.69
CA GLU A 80 7.64 -16.92 2.21
C GLU A 80 8.11 -17.15 0.77
N GLU A 81 7.94 -16.15 -0.12
CA GLU A 81 8.51 -16.17 -1.47
C GLU A 81 10.05 -16.16 -1.44
N GLY A 82 10.65 -15.64 -0.36
CA GLY A 82 12.10 -15.49 -0.20
C GLY A 82 12.71 -14.34 -1.00
N ARG A 83 11.92 -13.65 -1.83
CA ARG A 83 12.34 -12.52 -2.68
C ARG A 83 11.18 -11.57 -2.94
N GLY A 84 11.28 -10.32 -2.50
CA GLY A 84 10.26 -9.33 -2.81
C GLY A 84 10.41 -7.97 -2.14
N ILE A 85 9.45 -7.09 -2.40
CA ILE A 85 9.49 -5.69 -1.95
C ILE A 85 8.14 -5.25 -1.39
N LEU A 86 8.13 -4.60 -0.23
CA LEU A 86 7.00 -3.81 0.22
C LEU A 86 7.35 -2.33 0.11
N LEU A 87 6.61 -1.56 -0.68
CA LEU A 87 6.68 -0.10 -0.70
C LEU A 87 5.67 0.46 0.32
N TYR A 88 6.18 1.14 1.33
CA TYR A 88 5.38 1.87 2.32
C TYR A 88 5.20 3.32 1.85
N HIS A 89 4.14 3.52 1.07
CA HIS A 89 3.80 4.78 0.43
C HIS A 89 3.10 5.72 1.43
N ARG A 90 3.86 6.67 1.97
CA ARG A 90 3.45 7.63 3.02
C ARG A 90 2.45 8.71 2.59
N GLN A 91 1.37 8.33 1.90
CA GLN A 91 0.24 9.20 1.58
C GLN A 91 -1.01 8.79 2.36
N GLU A 92 -1.01 9.12 3.65
CA GLU A 92 -2.08 8.80 4.60
C GLU A 92 -3.46 9.30 4.14
N GLY A 93 -4.49 8.50 4.42
CA GLY A 93 -5.88 8.87 4.14
C GLY A 93 -6.22 8.99 2.65
N ARG A 94 -5.44 8.36 1.76
CA ARG A 94 -5.47 8.63 0.30
C ARG A 94 -5.01 10.05 -0.04
N ASN A 95 -3.91 10.46 0.60
CA ASN A 95 -3.25 11.75 0.43
C ASN A 95 -4.01 12.98 0.97
N ILE A 96 -5.11 12.79 1.72
CA ILE A 96 -5.77 13.90 2.44
C ILE A 96 -5.15 14.14 3.82
N GLY A 97 -4.28 13.24 4.29
CA GLY A 97 -3.61 13.31 5.58
C GLY A 97 -4.45 12.77 6.75
N LEU A 98 -3.78 12.51 7.88
CA LEU A 98 -4.37 11.87 9.06
C LEU A 98 -5.54 12.67 9.65
N LEU A 99 -5.39 13.98 9.78
CA LEU A 99 -6.40 14.83 10.41
C LEU A 99 -7.72 14.83 9.61
N ASN A 100 -7.63 14.89 8.28
CA ASN A 100 -8.82 14.84 7.43
C ASN A 100 -9.44 13.44 7.39
N LYS A 101 -8.63 12.38 7.47
CA LYS A 101 -9.15 11.02 7.67
C LYS A 101 -9.95 10.89 8.98
N ILE A 102 -9.48 11.49 10.08
CA ILE A 102 -10.22 11.51 11.34
C ILE A 102 -11.53 12.30 11.20
N ARG A 103 -11.51 13.45 10.51
CA ARG A 103 -12.75 14.20 10.19
C ARG A 103 -13.72 13.37 9.34
N ALA A 104 -13.22 12.63 8.35
CA ALA A 104 -14.03 11.76 7.51
C ALA A 104 -14.63 10.62 8.33
N TYR A 105 -13.89 10.05 9.29
CA TYR A 105 -14.41 9.09 10.25
C TYR A 105 -15.51 9.68 11.13
N ALA A 106 -15.35 10.90 11.63
CA ALA A 106 -16.38 11.57 12.42
C ALA A 106 -17.68 11.82 11.62
N LEU A 107 -17.58 12.09 10.32
CA LEU A 107 -18.75 12.16 9.43
C LEU A 107 -19.37 10.77 9.21
N GLN A 108 -18.55 9.74 8.98
CA GLN A 108 -19.05 8.37 8.83
C GLN A 108 -19.74 7.84 10.09
N ASP A 109 -19.30 8.26 11.28
CA ASP A 109 -19.97 7.92 12.55
C ASP A 109 -21.37 8.55 12.66
N GLN A 110 -21.67 9.54 11.81
CA GLN A 110 -23.00 10.16 11.65
C GLN A 110 -23.81 9.54 10.50
N GLY A 111 -23.28 8.51 9.82
CA GLY A 111 -23.98 7.75 8.79
C GLY A 111 -23.57 8.04 7.33
N TYR A 112 -22.65 8.97 7.10
CA TYR A 112 -22.13 9.26 5.77
C TYR A 112 -21.24 8.12 5.25
N ASP A 113 -21.25 7.86 3.95
CA ASP A 113 -20.28 6.93 3.36
C ASP A 113 -18.90 7.59 3.13
N THR A 114 -17.88 6.80 2.77
CA THR A 114 -16.51 7.31 2.60
C THR A 114 -16.39 8.35 1.48
N VAL A 115 -17.16 8.23 0.40
CA VAL A 115 -17.12 9.16 -0.72
C VAL A 115 -17.81 10.46 -0.35
N GLU A 116 -18.99 10.36 0.28
CA GLU A 116 -19.74 11.51 0.78
C GLU A 116 -18.93 12.31 1.79
N ALA A 117 -18.28 11.61 2.74
CA ALA A 117 -17.44 12.25 3.75
C ALA A 117 -16.26 13.00 3.12
N ASN A 118 -15.59 12.43 2.10
CA ASN A 118 -14.49 13.11 1.41
C ASN A 118 -14.97 14.33 0.61
N HIS A 119 -16.07 14.20 -0.13
CA HIS A 119 -16.66 15.33 -0.88
C HIS A 119 -17.09 16.46 0.06
N GLN A 120 -17.69 16.14 1.22
CA GLN A 120 -18.05 17.14 2.22
C GLN A 120 -16.84 17.85 2.82
N LEU A 121 -15.68 17.18 2.87
CA LEU A 121 -14.41 17.76 3.29
C LEU A 121 -13.65 18.47 2.14
N GLY A 122 -14.20 18.48 0.92
CA GLY A 122 -13.61 19.16 -0.24
C GLY A 122 -12.54 18.38 -1.00
N PHE A 123 -12.45 17.05 -0.82
CA PHE A 123 -11.46 16.19 -1.47
C PHE A 123 -12.11 15.25 -2.49
N ALA A 124 -11.36 14.83 -3.51
CA ALA A 124 -11.76 13.72 -4.36
C ALA A 124 -11.79 12.38 -3.57
N ALA A 125 -12.29 11.33 -4.22
CA ALA A 125 -12.31 9.99 -3.63
C ALA A 125 -10.90 9.41 -3.39
N ASP A 126 -9.91 9.84 -4.18
CA ASP A 126 -8.52 9.39 -4.12
C ASP A 126 -7.58 10.46 -4.69
N GLU A 127 -6.67 11.00 -3.88
CA GLU A 127 -5.73 12.08 -4.26
C GLU A 127 -4.28 11.57 -4.32
N ARG A 128 -4.09 10.24 -4.39
CA ARG A 128 -2.76 9.63 -4.34
C ARG A 128 -2.01 9.78 -5.66
N ASP A 129 -0.72 10.06 -5.54
CA ASP A 129 0.24 10.02 -6.64
C ASP A 129 1.06 8.73 -6.56
N PHE A 130 0.76 7.76 -7.44
CA PHE A 130 1.50 6.51 -7.49
C PHE A 130 2.77 6.57 -8.35
N THR A 131 3.06 7.69 -9.02
CA THR A 131 4.32 7.83 -9.77
C THR A 131 5.53 7.86 -8.84
N LEU A 132 5.35 8.24 -7.56
CA LEU A 132 6.33 8.07 -6.48
C LEU A 132 6.71 6.60 -6.27
N CYS A 133 5.74 5.68 -6.39
CA CYS A 133 6.02 4.24 -6.29
C CYS A 133 6.81 3.73 -7.50
N ALA A 134 6.54 4.24 -8.69
CA ALA A 134 7.34 3.93 -9.88
C ALA A 134 8.80 4.42 -9.72
N ASP A 135 9.00 5.62 -9.18
CA ASP A 135 10.33 6.15 -8.88
C ASP A 135 11.08 5.28 -7.83
N MET A 136 10.40 4.79 -6.79
CA MET A 136 11.00 3.85 -5.82
C MET A 136 11.47 2.55 -6.49
N PHE A 137 10.63 1.92 -7.33
CA PHE A 137 11.05 0.71 -8.07
C PHE A 137 12.25 0.99 -8.99
N LYS A 138 12.25 2.12 -9.67
CA LYS A 138 13.36 2.53 -10.56
C LYS A 138 14.67 2.74 -9.79
N LEU A 139 14.62 3.37 -8.61
CA LEU A 139 15.78 3.56 -7.73
C LEU A 139 16.25 2.26 -7.06
N LEU A 140 15.41 1.24 -7.02
CA LEU A 140 15.74 -0.13 -6.61
C LEU A 140 16.15 -1.02 -7.79
N HIS A 141 16.21 -0.47 -9.01
CA HIS A 141 16.53 -1.17 -10.26
C HIS A 141 15.59 -2.36 -10.56
N VAL A 142 14.30 -2.21 -10.23
CA VAL A 142 13.26 -3.18 -10.56
C VAL A 142 12.48 -2.71 -11.79
N ASP A 143 12.42 -3.57 -12.81
CA ASP A 143 11.62 -3.35 -14.00
C ASP A 143 10.26 -4.08 -13.89
N GLN A 144 10.26 -5.41 -13.97
CA GLN A 144 9.03 -6.21 -13.97
C GLN A 144 8.53 -6.55 -12.56
N VAL A 145 7.25 -6.31 -12.31
CA VAL A 145 6.61 -6.50 -10.99
C VAL A 145 5.48 -7.53 -11.06
N ARG A 146 5.46 -8.45 -10.09
CA ARG A 146 4.32 -9.31 -9.75
C ARG A 146 3.60 -8.67 -8.56
N LEU A 147 2.44 -8.04 -8.80
CA LEU A 147 1.80 -7.17 -7.82
C LEU A 147 0.87 -7.94 -6.88
N LEU A 148 1.13 -7.87 -5.57
CA LEU A 148 0.28 -8.39 -4.49
C LEU A 148 -0.96 -7.49 -4.27
N THR A 149 -2.07 -7.83 -4.92
CA THR A 149 -3.35 -7.12 -4.81
C THR A 149 -4.57 -7.98 -5.14
N ASN A 150 -5.64 -7.77 -4.38
CA ASN A 150 -6.98 -8.27 -4.69
C ASN A 150 -7.80 -7.28 -5.54
N ASN A 151 -7.32 -6.05 -5.71
CA ASN A 151 -8.01 -5.04 -6.49
C ASN A 151 -7.46 -5.02 -7.93
N PRO A 152 -8.22 -5.45 -8.95
CA PRO A 152 -7.80 -5.40 -10.35
C PRO A 152 -7.64 -3.95 -10.84
N LYS A 153 -8.49 -3.01 -10.41
CA LYS A 153 -8.33 -1.59 -10.73
C LYS A 153 -7.01 -1.02 -10.22
N LYS A 154 -6.49 -1.55 -9.12
CA LYS A 154 -5.18 -1.14 -8.60
C LYS A 154 -4.04 -1.55 -9.54
N VAL A 155 -4.19 -2.63 -10.31
CA VAL A 155 -3.22 -2.99 -11.36
C VAL A 155 -3.21 -1.90 -12.43
N GLU A 156 -4.39 -1.52 -12.94
CA GLU A 156 -4.54 -0.48 -13.96
C GLU A 156 -3.92 0.86 -13.51
N ILE A 157 -4.32 1.35 -12.33
CA ILE A 157 -3.81 2.63 -11.77
C ILE A 157 -2.29 2.63 -11.62
N LEU A 158 -1.71 1.53 -11.14
CA LEU A 158 -0.27 1.45 -10.94
C LEU A 158 0.50 1.30 -12.26
N SER A 159 -0.09 0.60 -13.24
CA SER A 159 0.48 0.53 -14.60
C SER A 159 0.46 1.89 -15.29
N GLU A 160 -0.63 2.64 -15.18
CA GLU A 160 -0.74 4.03 -15.68
C GLU A 160 0.25 4.97 -15.01
N ALA A 161 0.55 4.75 -13.72
CA ALA A 161 1.58 5.48 -12.99
C ALA A 161 3.02 5.11 -13.39
N GLY A 162 3.20 4.17 -14.33
CA GLY A 162 4.51 3.79 -14.90
C GLY A 162 5.15 2.56 -14.29
N ILE A 163 4.41 1.72 -13.55
CA ILE A 163 4.92 0.47 -12.98
C ILE A 163 4.67 -0.69 -13.97
N ASN A 164 5.71 -1.38 -14.40
CA ASN A 164 5.59 -2.50 -15.35
C ASN A 164 5.11 -3.78 -14.65
N ILE A 165 3.80 -3.89 -14.46
CA ILE A 165 3.16 -5.05 -13.80
C ILE A 165 2.90 -6.16 -14.82
N VAL A 166 3.59 -7.29 -14.66
CA VAL A 166 3.49 -8.46 -15.55
C VAL A 166 2.58 -9.56 -15.00
N GLU A 167 2.27 -9.52 -13.71
CA GLU A 167 1.41 -10.51 -13.04
C GLU A 167 0.66 -9.87 -11.86
N ARG A 168 -0.59 -10.28 -11.64
CA ARG A 168 -1.34 -9.97 -10.42
C ARG A 168 -1.37 -11.19 -9.52
N VAL A 169 -0.83 -11.05 -8.31
CA VAL A 169 -0.84 -12.08 -7.27
C VAL A 169 -1.90 -11.71 -6.22
N PRO A 170 -2.87 -12.58 -5.90
CA PRO A 170 -3.84 -12.33 -4.83
C PRO A 170 -3.16 -12.14 -3.48
N LEU A 171 -3.65 -11.20 -2.67
CA LEU A 171 -3.21 -11.03 -1.28
C LEU A 171 -4.24 -11.70 -0.36
N ILE A 172 -3.85 -12.79 0.30
CA ILE A 172 -4.76 -13.50 1.19
C ILE A 172 -4.77 -12.79 2.54
N VAL A 173 -5.91 -12.21 2.93
CA VAL A 173 -6.13 -11.61 4.24
C VAL A 173 -7.30 -12.28 4.94
N GLY A 174 -7.14 -12.57 6.24
CA GLY A 174 -8.21 -13.20 7.03
C GLY A 174 -9.48 -12.35 7.09
N ARG A 175 -10.63 -12.96 6.80
CA ARG A 175 -11.97 -12.36 7.02
C ARG A 175 -12.39 -12.60 8.47
N ASN A 176 -12.85 -11.56 9.16
CA ASN A 176 -13.43 -11.64 10.50
C ASN A 176 -14.77 -10.88 10.58
N PRO A 177 -15.61 -11.10 11.61
CA PRO A 177 -16.94 -10.48 11.69
C PRO A 177 -16.92 -8.94 11.69
N LYS A 178 -15.85 -8.30 12.17
CA LYS A 178 -15.74 -6.84 12.26
C LYS A 178 -15.29 -6.18 10.94
N ASN A 179 -14.48 -6.87 10.14
CA ASN A 179 -14.03 -6.36 8.84
C ASN A 179 -14.90 -6.83 7.66
N ALA A 180 -15.85 -7.75 7.89
CA ALA A 180 -16.72 -8.32 6.85
C ALA A 180 -17.49 -7.24 6.06
N HIS A 181 -18.19 -6.32 6.73
CA HIS A 181 -18.97 -5.27 6.06
C HIS A 181 -18.10 -4.32 5.21
N TYR A 182 -16.91 -4.02 5.70
CA TYR A 182 -15.94 -3.19 4.99
C TYR A 182 -15.36 -3.92 3.76
N LEU A 183 -15.04 -5.21 3.88
CA LEU A 183 -14.60 -6.05 2.77
C LEU A 183 -15.71 -6.21 1.72
N ASP A 184 -16.95 -6.40 2.14
CA ASP A 184 -18.11 -6.50 1.25
C ASP A 184 -18.34 -5.17 0.48
N THR A 185 -18.20 -4.03 1.16
CA THR A 185 -18.25 -2.70 0.52
C THR A 185 -17.14 -2.54 -0.53
N LYS A 186 -15.92 -2.97 -0.23
CA LYS A 186 -14.81 -2.96 -1.19
C LYS A 186 -15.06 -3.88 -2.40
N ALA A 187 -15.63 -5.06 -2.18
CA ALA A 187 -15.99 -5.95 -3.29
C ALA A 187 -17.09 -5.32 -4.17
N ALA A 188 -18.18 -4.86 -3.56
CA ALA A 188 -19.34 -4.33 -4.27
C ALA A 188 -19.09 -2.98 -4.97
N LYS A 189 -18.43 -2.02 -4.29
CA LYS A 189 -18.23 -0.66 -4.82
C LYS A 189 -16.87 -0.46 -5.48
N MET A 190 -15.84 -1.21 -5.09
CA MET A 190 -14.45 -1.00 -5.56
C MET A 190 -13.89 -2.17 -6.39
N GLY A 191 -14.66 -3.23 -6.63
CA GLY A 191 -14.30 -4.35 -7.51
C GLY A 191 -13.22 -5.28 -6.95
N HIS A 192 -13.03 -5.32 -5.63
CA HIS A 192 -12.05 -6.23 -5.02
C HIS A 192 -12.46 -7.71 -5.21
N LEU A 193 -11.52 -8.53 -5.70
CA LEU A 193 -11.64 -9.98 -5.81
C LEU A 193 -11.29 -10.62 -4.46
N LEU A 194 -12.30 -10.99 -3.68
CA LEU A 194 -12.11 -11.71 -2.43
C LEU A 194 -12.14 -13.22 -2.71
N ASN A 195 -11.05 -13.93 -2.45
CA ASN A 195 -11.10 -15.38 -2.41
C ASN A 195 -11.86 -15.81 -1.14
N LYS A 196 -12.73 -16.82 -1.28
CA LYS A 196 -13.47 -17.42 -0.16
C LYS A 196 -12.55 -18.18 0.77
#